data_AF-A0A250DUX4-F1
#
_entry.id   AF-A0A250DUX4-F1
#
_cell.length_a   1.000
_cell.length_b   1.000
_cell.length_c   1.000
_cell.angle_alpha   90.00
_cell.angle_beta   90.00
_cell.angle_gamma   90.00
#
_symmetry.space_group_name_H-M   'P 1'
#
loop_
_entity.id
_entity.type
_entity.pdbx_description
1 polymer ?
#
loop_
_entity_poly.entity_id
_entity_poly.type
_entity_poly.pdbx_seq_one_letter_code
_entity_poly.pdbx_strand_id
1 'polypeptide(L)' 'MAKRDRVALAHGYRCANCGATWSPSRDHIDHIVELTDGGTNDESNLQPLCDEPCHREKTEREAKARAR' A
#
# COMPACT_ATOMS: atom_id res chain seq x y z
N MET A 1 -6.18 -3.48 18.18
CA MET A 1 -5.15 -3.11 17.19
C MET A 1 -5.84 -2.51 15.98
N ALA A 2 -5.34 -1.40 15.43
CA ALA A 2 -5.92 -0.83 14.23
C ALA A 2 -5.65 -1.76 13.03
N LYS A 3 -6.53 -1.74 12.01
CA LYS A 3 -6.35 -2.53 10.78
C LYS A 3 -4.97 -2.28 10.15
N ARG A 4 -4.53 -1.01 10.13
CA ARG A 4 -3.20 -0.61 9.64
C ARG A 4 -2.07 -1.34 10.38
N ASP A 5 -2.15 -1.43 11.71
CA ASP A 5 -1.13 -2.09 12.52
C ASP A 5 -1.05 -3.59 12.24
N ARG A 6 -2.21 -4.24 12.03
CA ARG A 6 -2.27 -5.67 11.69
C ARG A 6 -1.60 -5.97 10.36
N VAL A 7 -1.89 -5.15 9.34
CA VAL A 7 -1.26 -5.27 8.02
C VAL A 7 0.24 -4.99 8.12
N ALA A 8 0.67 -3.91 8.78
CA ALA A 8 2.10 -3.62 8.97
C ALA A 8 2.83 -4.76 9.71
N LEU A 9 2.24 -5.30 10.77
CA LEU A 9 2.80 -6.42 11.53
C LEU A 9 2.92 -7.70 10.68
N ALA A 10 1.90 -8.03 9.89
CA ALA A 10 1.90 -9.19 9.00
C ALA A 10 3.04 -9.13 7.96
N HIS A 11 3.41 -7.92 7.54
CA HIS A 11 4.53 -7.67 6.64
C HIS A 11 5.85 -7.38 7.36
N GLY A 12 5.91 -7.54 8.69
CA GLY A 12 7.13 -7.32 9.48
C GLY A 12 7.62 -5.88 9.49
N TYR A 13 6.71 -4.90 9.41
CA TYR A 13 7.00 -3.46 9.30
C TYR A 13 7.95 -3.16 8.14
N ARG A 14 7.75 -3.82 7.00
CA ARG A 14 8.51 -3.59 5.76
C ARG A 14 7.58 -3.23 4.63
N CYS A 15 8.04 -2.34 3.76
CA CYS A 15 7.40 -2.04 2.49
C CYS A 15 7.29 -3.32 1.66
N ALA A 16 6.07 -3.63 1.19
CA ALA A 16 5.80 -4.82 0.39
C ALA A 16 6.48 -4.80 -0.98
N ASN A 17 6.79 -3.61 -1.52
CA ASN A 17 7.42 -3.47 -2.83
C ASN A 17 8.96 -3.48 -2.77
N CYS A 18 9.57 -2.69 -1.88
CA CYS A 18 11.03 -2.53 -1.83
C CYS A 18 11.72 -3.15 -0.61
N GLY A 19 10.97 -3.65 0.38
CA GLY A 19 11.51 -4.27 1.59
C GLY A 19 12.12 -3.32 2.63
N ALA A 20 12.12 -2.01 2.36
CA ALA A 20 12.57 -0.98 3.30
C ALA A 20 11.71 -0.95 4.57
N THR A 21 12.26 -0.47 5.68
CA THR A 21 11.51 -0.29 6.93
C THR A 21 10.33 0.65 6.72
N TRP A 22 9.14 0.20 7.11
CA TRP A 22 7.90 0.96 7.06
C TRP A 22 7.66 1.67 8.39
N SER A 23 7.36 2.96 8.34
CA SER A 23 7.03 3.77 9.50
C SER A 23 5.60 4.30 9.42
N PRO A 24 4.76 4.10 10.46
CA PRO A 24 3.38 4.59 10.47
C PRO A 24 3.26 6.13 10.41
N SER A 25 4.32 6.87 10.74
CA SER A 25 4.35 8.33 10.68
C SER A 25 4.57 8.90 9.28
N ARG A 26 5.09 8.10 8.35
CA ARG A 26 5.47 8.55 7.00
C ARG A 26 4.79 7.72 5.91
N ASP A 27 4.72 6.41 6.11
CA ASP A 27 4.40 5.45 5.07
C ASP A 27 2.91 5.02 5.11
N HIS A 28 2.42 4.48 4.01
CA HIS A 28 1.00 4.23 3.79
C HIS A 28 0.65 2.76 3.80
N ILE A 29 -0.59 2.45 4.17
CA ILE A 29 -1.21 1.16 3.86
C ILE A 29 -2.08 1.42 2.64
N ASP A 30 -1.78 0.71 1.56
CA ASP A 30 -2.36 0.92 0.25
C ASP A 30 -3.03 -0.36 -0.25
N HIS A 31 -3.97 -0.23 -1.18
CA HIS A 31 -4.65 -1.38 -1.76
C HIS A 31 -3.75 -2.10 -2.77
N ILE A 32 -3.77 -3.43 -2.85
CA ILE A 32 -3.05 -4.16 -3.91
C ILE A 32 -3.77 -3.97 -5.25
N VAL A 33 -5.09 -4.13 -5.22
CA VAL A 33 -6.01 -3.75 -6.28
C VAL A 33 -6.85 -2.59 -5.77
N GLU A 34 -6.87 -1.46 -6.48
CA GLU A 34 -7.65 -0.28 -6.11
C GLU A 34 -9.15 -0.61 -6.01
N LEU A 35 -9.86 0.08 -5.10
CA LEU A 35 -11.32 -0.06 -4.98
C LEU A 35 -12.04 0.26 -6.30
N THR A 36 -11.51 1.23 -7.06
CA THR A 36 -12.06 1.62 -8.37
C THR A 36 -11.88 0.54 -9.44
N ASP A 37 -10.88 -0.33 -9.28
CA ASP A 37 -10.58 -1.44 -10.18
C ASP A 37 -11.16 -2.77 -9.67
N GLY A 38 -12.08 -2.73 -8.70
CA GLY A 38 -12.75 -3.90 -8.13
C GLY A 38 -12.08 -4.52 -6.91
N GLY A 39 -11.11 -3.83 -6.30
CA GLY A 39 -10.47 -4.25 -5.06
C GLY A 39 -11.39 -4.21 -3.83
N THR A 40 -10.93 -4.81 -2.73
CA THR A 40 -11.66 -4.85 -1.45
C THR A 40 -10.87 -4.15 -0.34
N ASN A 41 -11.54 -3.85 0.78
CA ASN A 41 -10.90 -3.35 2.01
C ASN A 41 -10.42 -4.49 2.93
N ASP A 42 -10.33 -5.72 2.41
CA ASP A 42 -9.87 -6.87 3.17
C ASP A 42 -8.37 -6.76 3.41
N GLU A 43 -7.90 -7.28 4.54
CA GLU A 43 -6.47 -7.22 4.88
C GLU A 43 -5.59 -7.97 3.87
N SER A 44 -6.15 -8.94 3.15
CA SER A 44 -5.49 -9.63 2.03
C SER A 44 -5.28 -8.75 0.79
N ASN A 45 -6.02 -7.65 0.64
CA ASN A 45 -5.87 -6.68 -0.44
C ASN A 45 -5.19 -5.39 0.05
N LEU A 46 -4.59 -5.38 1.25
CA LEU A 46 -3.88 -4.24 1.78
C LEU A 46 -2.39 -4.57 1.94
N GLN A 47 -1.54 -3.61 1.62
CA GLN A 47 -0.08 -3.74 1.71
C GLN A 47 0.56 -2.46 2.26
N PRO A 48 1.60 -2.55 3.10
CA PRO A 48 2.39 -1.40 3.49
C PRO A 48 3.31 -0.97 2.34
N LEU A 49 3.26 0.31 1.96
CA LEU A 49 4.17 0.92 0.99
C LEU A 49 4.86 2.13 1.61
N CYS A 50 6.16 2.28 1.35
CA CYS A 50 6.84 3.52 1.68
C CYS A 50 6.26 4.66 0.83
N ASP A 51 6.16 5.86 1.43
CA ASP A 51 5.63 7.05 0.75
C ASP A 51 6.36 7.30 -0.58
N GLU A 52 7.69 7.21 -0.53
CA GLU A 52 8.57 7.30 -1.68
C GLU A 52 9.60 6.16 -1.71
N PRO A 53 9.86 5.57 -2.89
CA PRO A 53 9.21 5.84 -4.17
C PRO A 53 7.90 5.06 -4.37
N CYS A 54 7.64 4.02 -3.58
CA CYS A 54 6.71 2.96 -3.96
C CYS A 54 5.24 3.39 -4.02
N HIS A 55 4.74 4.11 -3.02
CA HIS A 55 3.34 4.55 -3.01
C HIS A 55 3.06 5.58 -4.11
N ARG A 56 3.96 6.55 -4.30
CA ARG A 56 3.83 7.51 -5.41
C ARG A 56 3.91 6.86 -6.77
N GLU A 57 4.87 5.96 -7.00
CA GLU A 57 5.00 5.24 -8.27
C GLU A 57 3.74 4.44 -8.62
N LYS A 58 3.13 3.77 -7.63
CA LYS A 58 1.85 3.08 -7.81
C LYS A 58 0.74 4.05 -8.17
N THR A 59 0.59 5.14 -7.42
CA THR A 59 -0.41 6.17 -7.69
C THR A 59 -0.28 6.75 -9.11
N GLU A 60 0.95 7.07 -9.54
CA GLU A 60 1.22 7.58 -10.88
C GLU A 60 0.90 6.56 -11.97
N ARG A 61 1.22 5.29 -11.75
CA ARG A 61 0.91 4.20 -12.70
C ARG A 61 -0.59 4.03 -12.87
N GLU A 62 -1.34 4.06 -11.77
CA GLU A 62 -2.80 3.90 -11.77
C GLU A 62 -3.51 5.11 -12.37
N ALA A 63 -3.03 6.32 -12.07
CA ALA A 63 -3.52 7.53 -12.72
C ALA A 63 -3.31 7.48 -14.25
N LYS A 64 -2.14 7.02 -14.71
CA LYS A 64 -1.86 6.82 -16.14
C LYS A 64 -2.74 5.74 -16.78
N ALA A 65 -3.04 4.67 -16.04
CA ALA A 65 -3.90 3.60 -16.53
C ALA A 65 -5.35 4.06 -16.74
N ARG A 66 -5.87 4.92 -15.84
CA ARG A 66 -7.23 5.47 -15.91
C ARG A 66 -7.42 6.60 -16.93
N ALA A 67 -6.34 7.26 -17.35
CA ALA A 67 -6.39 8.33 -18.34
C ALA A 67 -6.48 7.82 -19.80
N ARG A 68 -6.57 6.50 -20.00
CA ARG A 68 -6.67 5.84 -21.30
C ARG A 68 -8.09 5.31 -21.51
#